data_AF-A0A529HEQ0-F1
#
_entry.id   AF-A0A529HEQ0-F1
#
_cell.length_a   1.000
_cell.length_b   1.000
_cell.length_c   1.000
_cell.angle_alpha   90.00
_cell.angle_beta   90.00
_cell.angle_gamma   90.00
#
_symmetry.space_group_name_H-M   'P 1'
#
loop_
_entity.id
_entity.type
_entity.pdbx_description
1 polymer ?
#
loop_
_entity_poly.entity_id
_entity_poly.type
_entity_poly.pdbx_seq_one_letter_code
_entity_poly.pdbx_strand_id
1 'polypeptide(L)'
;LYISHRMSDIRRLADRIVSMRDGVVSGLFDTKPLDYEGAVNAMLGRKIHLDRVVARSSARAVFNTEGLRIAQGSKPISMTLGAGEVVAITGLVGVGKTALAETLFGVRRPLSGTMTMDGKPYA
;
A
#
# COMPACT_ATOMS: atom_id res chain seq x y z
N LEU A 1 1.34 29.14 -4.65
CA LEU A 1 0.94 28.25 -3.54
C LEU A 1 0.58 26.90 -4.13
N TYR A 2 1.23 25.81 -3.71
CA TYR A 2 0.99 24.46 -4.20
C TYR A 2 0.63 23.56 -3.01
N ILE A 3 -0.45 22.79 -3.12
CA ILE A 3 -0.94 21.91 -2.05
C ILE A 3 -0.62 20.47 -2.46
N SER A 4 0.23 19.80 -1.68
CA SER A 4 0.62 18.42 -1.95
C SER A 4 1.03 17.71 -0.66
N HIS A 5 0.81 16.40 -0.63
CA HIS A 5 1.36 15.49 0.37
C HIS A 5 2.47 14.59 -0.23
N ARG A 6 2.80 14.77 -1.51
CA ARG A 6 3.83 13.99 -2.20
C ARG A 6 5.21 14.56 -1.91
N MET A 7 6.00 13.82 -1.13
CA MET A 7 7.34 14.27 -0.72
C MET A 7 8.29 14.53 -1.88
N SER A 8 8.14 13.81 -3.00
CA SER A 8 8.91 14.06 -4.22
C SER A 8 8.72 15.47 -4.76
N ASP A 9 7.48 15.94 -4.78
CA ASP A 9 7.12 17.23 -5.35
C ASP A 9 7.55 18.36 -4.41
N ILE A 10 7.27 18.18 -3.10
CA ILE A 10 7.64 19.14 -2.05
C ILE A 10 9.16 19.36 -2.05
N ARG A 11 9.97 18.30 -2.08
CA ARG A 11 11.43 18.40 -2.12
C ARG A 11 11.96 19.08 -3.38
N ARG A 12 11.26 18.96 -4.51
CA ARG A 12 11.68 19.53 -5.79
C ARG A 12 11.29 21.00 -5.94
N LEU A 13 10.15 21.40 -5.37
CA LEU A 13 9.49 22.66 -5.69
C LEU A 13 9.41 23.65 -4.51
N ALA A 14 9.51 23.17 -3.26
CA ALA A 14 9.24 24.02 -2.11
C ALA A 14 10.45 24.86 -1.71
N ASP A 15 10.23 26.17 -1.58
CA ASP A 15 11.11 27.09 -0.83
C ASP A 15 10.62 27.32 0.60
N ARG A 16 9.35 26.98 0.88
CA ARG A 16 8.69 27.08 2.18
C ARG A 16 7.58 26.04 2.28
N ILE A 17 7.40 25.46 3.47
CA ILE A 17 6.33 24.49 3.75
C ILE A 17 5.45 25.03 4.87
N VAL A 18 4.14 24.98 4.65
CA VAL A 18 3.13 25.22 5.69
C VAL A 18 2.37 23.92 5.87
N SER A 19 2.53 23.29 7.04
CA SER A 19 1.79 22.09 7.39
C SER A 19 0.48 22.47 8.06
N MET A 20 -0.59 21.77 7.72
CA MET A 20 -1.90 21.95 8.33
C MET A 20 -2.40 20.63 8.91
N ARG A 21 -3.18 20.73 9.99
CA ARG A 21 -3.89 19.65 10.66
C ARG A 21 -5.22 20.20 11.16
N ASP A 22 -6.30 19.44 11.00
CA ASP A 22 -7.60 19.75 11.63
C ASP A 22 -8.07 21.20 11.40
N GLY A 23 -7.83 21.72 10.18
CA GLY A 23 -8.20 23.07 9.77
C GLY A 23 -7.27 24.19 10.24
N VAL A 24 -6.22 23.89 11.01
CA VAL A 24 -5.26 24.88 11.53
C VAL A 24 -3.84 24.66 11.00
N VAL A 25 -3.02 25.72 11.00
CA VAL A 25 -1.59 25.62 10.68
C VAL A 25 -0.89 24.92 11.85
N SER A 26 -0.29 23.76 11.56
CA SER A 26 0.42 22.93 12.54
C SER A 26 1.94 23.06 12.46
N GLY A 27 2.47 23.75 11.46
CA GLY A 27 3.89 24.06 11.38
C GLY A 27 4.25 24.95 10.20
N LEU A 28 5.31 25.75 10.36
CA LEU A 28 5.90 26.60 9.34
C LEU A 28 7.39 26.24 9.22
N PHE A 29 7.83 25.96 8.00
CA PHE A 29 9.20 25.56 7.70
C PHE A 29 9.70 26.39 6.52
N ASP A 30 10.45 27.45 6.80
CA ASP A 30 10.89 28.45 5.83
C ASP A 30 12.41 28.71 5.86
N THR A 31 13.13 28.04 6.75
CA THR A 31 14.59 28.12 6.87
C THR A 31 15.24 26.98 6.09
N LYS A 32 16.21 27.30 5.22
CA LYS A 32 16.95 26.30 4.43
C LYS A 32 18.12 25.73 5.25
N PRO A 33 18.41 24.41 5.16
CA PRO A 33 17.65 23.39 4.42
C PRO A 33 16.29 23.12 5.09
N LEU A 34 15.25 22.96 4.27
CA LEU A 34 13.90 22.76 4.79
C LEU A 34 13.79 21.45 5.59
N ASP A 35 13.18 21.54 6.78
CA ASP A 35 12.90 20.38 7.63
C ASP A 35 11.65 19.64 7.13
N TYR A 36 11.86 18.73 6.19
CA TYR A 36 10.79 17.91 5.62
C TYR A 36 10.20 16.92 6.63
N GLU A 37 11.01 16.38 7.54
CA GLU A 37 10.50 15.44 8.55
C GLU A 37 9.63 16.16 9.56
N GLY A 38 10.06 17.33 10.04
CA GLY A 38 9.25 18.22 10.87
C GLY A 38 7.94 18.59 10.18
N ALA A 39 7.98 18.93 8.89
CA ALA A 39 6.77 19.22 8.11
C ALA A 39 5.80 18.05 8.06
N VAL A 40 6.29 16.83 7.82
CA VAL A 40 5.47 15.61 7.85
C VAL A 40 4.92 15.33 9.24
N ASN A 41 5.73 15.47 10.28
CA ASN A 41 5.30 15.27 11.66
C ASN A 41 4.23 16.27 12.09
N ALA A 42 4.34 17.55 11.71
CA ALA A 42 3.30 18.55 11.90
C ALA A 42 2.00 18.19 11.14
N MET A 43 2.14 17.70 9.89
CA MET A 43 1.03 17.22 9.07
C MET A 43 0.41 15.90 9.56
N LEU A 44 1.08 15.12 10.41
CA LEU A 44 0.57 13.85 11.00
C LEU A 44 0.24 13.89 12.51
N GLY A 45 0.74 14.88 13.25
CA GLY A 45 0.40 15.15 14.65
C GLY A 45 1.06 14.20 15.63
N ARG A 46 1.90 13.33 15.09
CA ARG A 46 2.69 12.33 15.81
C ARG A 46 3.97 12.14 15.03
N LYS A 47 5.03 11.78 15.74
CA LYS A 47 6.22 11.25 15.08
C LYS A 47 5.85 9.90 14.44
N ILE A 48 6.15 9.73 13.16
CA ILE A 48 6.08 8.40 12.58
C ILE A 48 7.27 7.62 13.11
N HIS A 49 7.02 6.71 14.03
CA HIS A 49 7.94 5.63 14.30
C HIS A 49 7.72 4.58 13.21
N LEU A 50 8.71 4.41 12.34
CA LEU A 50 8.81 3.20 11.52
C LEU A 50 9.24 2.06 12.45
N ASP A 51 8.36 1.71 13.39
CA ASP A 51 8.56 0.51 14.18
C ASP A 51 8.65 -0.65 13.20
N ARG A 52 9.64 -1.52 13.42
CA ARG A 52 9.88 -2.68 12.58
C ARG A 52 8.58 -3.50 12.56
N VAL A 53 7.93 -3.57 11.40
CA VAL A 53 6.75 -4.41 11.23
C VAL A 53 7.20 -5.84 11.49
N VAL A 54 6.83 -6.38 12.65
CA VAL A 54 7.07 -7.79 12.95
C VAL A 54 6.06 -8.56 12.12
N ALA A 55 6.53 -9.15 11.02
CA ALA A 55 5.73 -10.04 10.21
C ALA A 55 5.24 -11.18 11.12
N ARG A 56 3.93 -11.20 11.39
CA ARG A 56 3.30 -12.33 12.07
C ARG A 56 3.05 -13.38 11.01
N SER A 57 3.78 -14.49 11.07
CA SER A 57 3.36 -15.69 10.35
C SER A 57 2.14 -16.25 11.06
N SER A 58 1.08 -16.47 10.29
CA SER A 58 -0.09 -17.17 10.82
C SER A 58 0.13 -18.66 10.71
N ALA A 59 -0.20 -19.42 11.76
CA ALA A 59 -0.13 -20.88 11.72
C ALA A 59 -1.25 -21.52 10.88
N ARG A 60 -2.31 -20.75 10.55
CA ARG A 60 -3.49 -21.26 9.83
C ARG A 60 -3.62 -20.58 8.47
N ALA A 61 -3.43 -21.34 7.41
CA ALA A 61 -3.80 -20.93 6.05
C ALA A 61 -5.32 -20.76 5.96
N VAL A 62 -5.78 -19.60 5.47
CA VAL A 62 -7.21 -19.30 5.27
C VAL A 62 -7.54 -19.06 3.81
N PHE A 63 -6.58 -18.66 2.99
CA PHE A 63 -6.79 -18.41 1.58
C PHE A 63 -5.66 -18.98 0.74
N ASN A 64 -5.99 -19.68 -0.34
CA ASN A 64 -5.00 -20.20 -1.27
C ASN A 64 -5.38 -19.87 -2.72
N THR A 65 -4.37 -19.60 -3.53
CA THR A 65 -4.49 -19.60 -4.99
C THR A 65 -3.58 -20.67 -5.58
N GLU A 66 -4.07 -21.38 -6.59
CA GLU A 66 -3.27 -22.34 -7.34
C GLU A 66 -3.36 -22.04 -8.83
N GLY A 67 -2.21 -21.71 -9.43
CA GLY A 67 -2.12 -21.51 -10.88
C GLY A 67 -2.92 -20.32 -11.40
N LEU A 68 -3.21 -19.32 -10.55
CA LEU A 68 -4.13 -18.22 -10.87
C LEU A 68 -3.58 -17.35 -11.99
N ARG A 69 -4.33 -17.20 -13.08
CA ARG A 69 -3.97 -16.31 -14.19
C ARG A 69 -4.96 -15.16 -14.29
N ILE A 70 -4.45 -13.93 -14.25
CA ILE A 70 -5.27 -12.70 -14.22
C ILE A 70 -5.30 -11.96 -15.57
N ALA A 71 -4.40 -12.30 -16.50
CA ALA A 71 -4.34 -11.72 -17.83
C ALA A 71 -3.70 -12.68 -18.85
N GLN A 72 -4.00 -12.47 -20.13
CA GLN A 72 -3.35 -13.21 -21.21
C GLN A 72 -1.84 -12.97 -21.18
N GLY A 73 -1.06 -14.03 -21.29
CA GLY A 73 0.41 -13.97 -21.17
C GLY A 73 0.96 -13.77 -19.75
N SER A 74 0.13 -13.58 -18.72
CA SER A 74 0.63 -13.46 -17.33
C SER A 74 1.18 -14.78 -16.82
N LYS A 75 2.22 -14.75 -15.99
CA LYS A 75 2.64 -15.96 -15.27
C LYS A 75 1.54 -16.39 -14.27
N PRO A 76 1.37 -17.70 -14.03
CA PRO A 76 0.45 -18.17 -13.00
C PRO A 76 0.94 -17.76 -11.61
N ILE A 77 -0.01 -17.47 -10.71
CA ILE A 77 0.24 -17.01 -9.35
C ILE A 77 -0.32 -18.05 -8.38
N SER A 78 0.56 -18.63 -7.56
CA SER A 78 0.18 -19.49 -6.44
C SER A 78 0.67 -18.87 -5.15
N MET A 79 -0.21 -18.71 -4.18
CA MET A 79 0.11 -18.16 -2.88
C MET A 79 -0.84 -18.66 -1.81
N THR A 80 -0.33 -18.76 -0.58
CA THR A 80 -1.09 -19.12 0.62
C THR A 80 -1.04 -17.95 1.57
N LEU A 81 -2.21 -17.51 2.03
CA LEU A 81 -2.36 -16.45 3.02
C LEU A 81 -2.98 -17.00 4.29
N GLY A 82 -2.43 -16.56 5.42
CA GLY A 82 -2.86 -17.00 6.73
C GLY A 82 -3.81 -16.04 7.45
N ALA A 83 -4.48 -16.56 8.50
CA ALA A 83 -5.41 -15.78 9.32
C ALA A 83 -4.71 -14.58 9.96
N GLY A 84 -5.24 -13.38 9.76
CA GLY A 84 -4.69 -12.14 10.32
C GLY A 84 -3.38 -11.65 9.67
N GLU A 85 -2.96 -12.27 8.57
CA GLU A 85 -1.79 -11.83 7.82
C GLU A 85 -2.06 -10.51 7.08
N VAL A 86 -1.10 -9.59 7.14
CA VAL A 86 -1.14 -8.33 6.39
C VAL A 86 -0.20 -8.44 5.20
N VAL A 87 -0.76 -8.42 3.99
CA VAL A 87 0.00 -8.63 2.74
C VAL A 87 0.05 -7.35 1.93
N ALA A 88 1.26 -6.94 1.56
CA ALA A 88 1.50 -5.79 0.69
C ALA A 88 1.87 -6.26 -0.73
N ILE A 89 0.99 -6.01 -1.70
CA ILE A 89 1.27 -6.26 -3.12
C ILE A 89 1.92 -5.01 -3.71
N THR A 90 3.19 -5.12 -4.12
CA THR A 90 3.99 -4.00 -4.62
C THR A 90 4.41 -4.19 -6.08
N GLY A 91 4.97 -3.15 -6.69
CA GLY A 91 5.45 -3.17 -8.08
C GLY A 91 5.09 -1.90 -8.85
N LEU A 92 5.66 -1.76 -10.04
CA LEU A 92 5.51 -0.58 -10.89
C LEU A 92 4.06 -0.35 -11.36
N VAL A 93 3.78 0.86 -11.85
CA VAL A 93 2.48 1.19 -12.47
C VAL A 93 2.26 0.25 -13.66
N GLY A 94 1.03 -0.27 -13.81
CA GLY A 94 0.67 -1.16 -14.92
C GLY A 94 1.03 -2.64 -14.75
N VAL A 95 1.78 -3.04 -13.70
CA VAL A 95 2.19 -4.45 -13.50
C VAL A 95 1.04 -5.42 -13.13
N GLY A 96 -0.20 -4.92 -13.03
CA GLY A 96 -1.38 -5.76 -12.79
C GLY A 96 -1.82 -5.87 -11.32
N LYS A 97 -1.29 -5.05 -10.40
CA LYS A 97 -1.70 -5.07 -8.97
C LYS A 97 -3.22 -4.91 -8.76
N THR A 98 -3.84 -3.97 -9.46
CA THR A 98 -5.29 -3.73 -9.39
C THR A 98 -6.06 -4.92 -9.93
N ALA A 99 -5.65 -5.47 -11.08
CA ALA A 99 -6.28 -6.65 -11.66
C ALA A 99 -6.17 -7.87 -10.73
N LEU A 100 -5.00 -8.07 -10.09
CA LEU A 100 -4.82 -9.11 -9.08
C LEU A 100 -5.79 -8.89 -7.91
N ALA A 101 -5.83 -7.70 -7.32
CA ALA A 101 -6.73 -7.40 -6.21
C ALA A 101 -8.20 -7.62 -6.60
N GLU A 102 -8.65 -7.10 -7.73
CA GLU A 102 -10.01 -7.31 -8.23
C GLU A 102 -10.32 -8.81 -8.43
N THR A 103 -9.36 -9.61 -8.87
CA THR A 103 -9.54 -11.07 -8.97
C THR A 103 -9.65 -11.72 -7.59
N LEU A 104 -8.76 -11.39 -6.66
CA LEU A 104 -8.77 -11.95 -5.29
C LEU A 104 -10.07 -11.61 -4.53
N PHE A 105 -10.66 -10.44 -4.79
CA PHE A 105 -11.93 -10.02 -4.20
C PHE A 105 -13.17 -10.43 -5.01
N GLY A 106 -13.00 -11.24 -6.06
CA GLY A 106 -14.12 -11.76 -6.85
C GLY A 106 -14.80 -10.76 -7.79
N VAL A 107 -14.24 -9.55 -7.95
CA VAL A 107 -14.72 -8.54 -8.90
C VAL A 107 -14.43 -8.95 -10.34
N ARG A 108 -13.26 -9.57 -10.57
CA ARG A 108 -12.86 -10.11 -11.87
C ARG A 108 -12.69 -11.62 -11.78
N ARG A 109 -13.24 -12.36 -12.75
CA ARG A 109 -12.96 -13.80 -12.85
C ARG A 109 -11.53 -14.05 -13.33
N PRO A 110 -10.79 -14.99 -12.73
CA PRO A 110 -9.51 -15.41 -13.29
C PRO A 110 -9.71 -16.09 -14.64
N LEU A 111 -8.69 -16.05 -15.49
CA LEU A 111 -8.69 -16.78 -16.76
C LEU A 111 -8.49 -18.29 -16.55
N SER A 112 -7.77 -18.66 -15.48
CA SER A 112 -7.54 -20.04 -15.06
C SER A 112 -7.04 -20.09 -13.61
N GLY A 113 -6.94 -21.31 -13.07
CA GLY A 113 -6.52 -21.55 -11.69
C GLY A 113 -7.71 -21.59 -10.75
N THR A 114 -7.43 -21.79 -9.48
CA THR A 114 -8.45 -21.91 -8.44
C THR A 114 -8.12 -21.04 -7.25
N MET A 115 -9.15 -20.63 -6.52
CA MET A 115 -9.04 -19.97 -5.23
C MET A 115 -9.86 -20.73 -4.19
N THR A 116 -9.28 -20.93 -3.01
CA THR A 116 -9.98 -21.54 -1.87
C THR A 116 -9.94 -20.62 -0.66
N MET A 117 -11.04 -20.60 0.10
CA MET A 117 -11.21 -19.87 1.35
C MET A 117 -11.65 -20.86 2.44
N ASP A 118 -10.90 -20.94 3.54
CA ASP A 118 -11.13 -21.92 4.62
C ASP A 118 -11.33 -23.36 4.10
N GLY A 119 -10.54 -23.75 3.10
CA GLY A 119 -10.59 -25.07 2.47
C GLY A 119 -11.77 -25.29 1.51
N LYS A 120 -12.61 -24.27 1.26
CA LYS A 120 -13.76 -24.35 0.35
C LYS A 120 -13.48 -23.61 -0.95
N PRO A 121 -14.03 -24.04 -2.10
CA PRO A 121 -13.94 -23.29 -3.34
C PRO A 121 -14.48 -21.87 -3.18
N TYR A 122 -13.69 -20.88 -3.64
CA TYR A 122 -14.06 -19.47 -3.65
C TYR A 122 -14.35 -18.99 -5.09
N ALA A 123 -13.48 -19.32 -6.05
CA ALA A 123 -13.70 -19.17 -7.49
C ALA A 123 -12.72 -20.01 -8.31
#